data_AF-Q1N6D5-F1
#
_entry.id   AF-Q1N6D5-F1
#
_cell.length_a   1.000
_cell.length_b   1.000
_cell.length_c   1.000
_cell.angle_alpha   90.00
_cell.angle_beta   90.00
_cell.angle_gamma   90.00
#
_symmetry.space_group_name_H-M   'P 1'
#
loop_
_entity.id
_entity.type
_entity.pdbx_description
1 polymer ?
#
loop_
_entity_poly.entity_id
_entity_poly.type
_entity_poly.pdbx_seq_one_letter_code
_entity_poly.pdbx_strand_id
1 'polypeptide(L)'
;MACSDRSYRAIFIQWSHQGLCDSTFSKRGRSGHGGFCRRWRCCHRWHPLFKLDDRIHRIAVQQAQNKLEVAIRSTKVNAASIISKQAAANEAKINLENIKTSTNRARSLFKRNLISSSDVENANANLDTALATYEKAKSSLDSAILALGSKDETNLEIHAAKIALEKAQLNLDYTTIKAPTR
;
A
#
# COMPACT_ATOMS: atom_id res chain seq x y z
N MET A 1 -54.45 9.94 3.69
CA MET A 1 -54.87 10.95 2.69
C MET A 1 -55.07 12.25 3.45
N ALA A 2 -54.30 13.31 3.12
CA ALA A 2 -54.42 14.71 3.60
C ALA A 2 -54.34 14.95 5.13
N CYS A 3 -53.32 15.65 5.62
CA CYS A 3 -53.20 17.12 5.77
C CYS A 3 -54.18 17.78 6.75
N SER A 4 -53.56 18.54 7.67
CA SER A 4 -53.92 19.89 8.17
C SER A 4 -54.07 19.96 9.69
N ASP A 5 -53.13 20.58 10.39
CA ASP A 5 -52.81 22.02 10.48
C ASP A 5 -53.61 22.67 11.62
N ARG A 6 -52.94 22.82 12.77
CA ARG A 6 -53.44 23.60 13.90
C ARG A 6 -52.34 24.56 14.35
N SER A 7 -52.59 25.82 14.03
CA SER A 7 -52.45 26.94 14.94
C SER A 7 -51.02 27.36 15.27
N TYR A 8 -50.50 28.36 14.57
CA TYR A 8 -49.89 29.52 15.23
C TYR A 8 -50.23 30.81 14.50
N ARG A 9 -50.68 31.78 15.30
CA ARG A 9 -51.25 33.07 14.92
C ARG A 9 -50.26 33.93 14.13
N ALA A 10 -50.78 34.52 13.06
CA ALA A 10 -50.16 35.63 12.34
C ALA A 10 -50.12 36.88 13.24
N ILE A 11 -48.93 37.49 13.35
CA ILE A 11 -48.80 38.92 13.62
C ILE A 11 -48.31 39.55 12.31
N PHE A 12 -49.23 40.27 11.70
CA PHE A 12 -49.05 41.05 10.49
C PHE A 12 -48.33 42.35 10.89
N ILE A 13 -47.07 42.52 10.53
CA ILE A 13 -46.45 43.85 10.42
C ILE A 13 -46.00 44.01 8.98
N GLN A 14 -46.81 44.80 8.29
CA GLN A 14 -46.63 45.30 6.95
C GLN A 14 -45.46 46.28 6.93
N TRP A 15 -44.42 45.98 6.14
CA TRP A 15 -43.50 47.00 5.64
C TRP A 15 -43.29 46.78 4.15
N SER A 16 -44.05 47.56 3.38
CA SER A 16 -43.72 47.91 2.01
C SER A 16 -42.38 48.62 2.00
N HIS A 17 -41.43 48.18 1.18
CA HIS A 17 -40.62 49.09 0.38
C HIS A 17 -39.92 48.28 -0.71
N GLN A 18 -40.38 48.50 -1.94
CA GLN A 18 -39.63 48.23 -3.17
C GLN A 18 -38.26 48.93 -3.06
N GLY A 19 -37.20 48.16 -3.30
CA GLY A 19 -35.83 48.65 -3.38
C GLY A 19 -35.15 47.99 -4.58
N LEU A 20 -34.78 48.82 -5.54
CA LEU A 20 -34.31 48.50 -6.89
C LEU A 20 -33.03 47.64 -6.91
N CYS A 21 -32.99 46.68 -7.84
CA CYS A 21 -31.77 46.07 -8.32
C CYS A 21 -31.08 47.04 -9.30
N ASP A 22 -30.18 47.89 -8.80
CA ASP A 22 -29.41 48.80 -9.65
C ASP A 22 -28.06 48.20 -10.05
N SER A 23 -27.88 48.11 -11.36
CA SER A 23 -26.70 47.63 -12.05
C SER A 23 -25.63 48.72 -12.09
N THR A 24 -24.59 48.62 -11.25
CA THR A 24 -23.31 49.30 -11.54
C THR A 24 -22.11 48.45 -11.15
N PHE A 25 -21.62 47.71 -12.14
CA PHE A 25 -20.30 47.07 -12.14
C PHE A 25 -19.23 48.16 -12.28
N SER A 26 -18.64 48.58 -11.16
CA SER A 26 -17.46 49.47 -11.16
C SER A 26 -16.18 48.64 -11.19
N LYS A 27 -15.52 48.64 -12.35
CA LYS A 27 -14.14 48.17 -12.51
C LYS A 27 -13.21 49.08 -11.71
N ARG A 28 -12.60 48.56 -10.63
CA ARG A 28 -11.25 48.99 -10.18
C ARG A 28 -10.59 47.84 -9.44
N GLY A 29 -9.41 47.46 -9.95
CA GLY A 29 -8.81 46.15 -9.73
C GLY A 29 -8.17 45.92 -8.35
N ARG A 30 -8.04 44.64 -8.01
CA ARG A 30 -6.86 44.03 -7.39
C ARG A 30 -7.00 42.51 -7.44
N SER A 31 -5.96 41.87 -7.97
CA SER A 31 -5.44 40.52 -7.69
C SER A 31 -6.38 39.49 -7.05
N GLY A 32 -6.54 38.37 -7.76
CA GLY A 32 -7.43 37.27 -7.43
C GLY A 32 -7.29 36.71 -6.02
N HIS A 33 -8.45 36.54 -5.39
CA HIS A 33 -8.69 35.50 -4.41
C HIS A 33 -10.12 35.02 -4.63
N GLY A 34 -10.31 33.70 -4.68
CA GLY A 34 -11.61 33.06 -4.84
C GLY A 34 -12.62 33.69 -3.88
N GLY A 35 -13.64 34.31 -4.44
CA GLY A 35 -14.65 35.02 -3.68
C GLY A 35 -15.52 34.05 -2.89
N PHE A 36 -15.38 34.05 -1.56
CA PHE A 36 -16.34 33.42 -0.67
C PHE A 36 -17.66 34.21 -0.66
N CYS A 37 -18.80 33.51 -0.71
CA CYS A 37 -20.15 34.09 -0.62
C CYS A 37 -20.27 34.96 0.66
N ARG A 38 -20.05 36.27 0.57
CA ARG A 38 -20.34 37.21 1.67
C ARG A 38 -21.67 37.91 1.42
N ARG A 39 -22.60 37.68 2.37
CA ARG A 39 -23.88 38.38 2.64
C ARG A 39 -25.00 38.17 1.59
N TRP A 40 -26.03 37.41 2.00
CA TRP A 40 -27.38 37.28 1.41
C TRP A 40 -27.45 37.26 -0.13
N ARG A 41 -26.56 36.51 -0.79
CA ARG A 41 -26.65 36.19 -2.22
C ARG A 41 -26.89 34.69 -2.39
N CYS A 42 -27.75 34.34 -3.33
CA CYS A 42 -28.01 32.97 -3.74
C CYS A 42 -26.70 32.27 -4.13
N CYS A 43 -26.16 31.40 -3.28
CA CYS A 43 -25.00 30.61 -3.65
C CYS A 43 -25.44 29.53 -4.64
N HIS A 44 -24.78 29.49 -5.80
CA HIS A 44 -24.96 28.39 -6.75
C HIS A 44 -24.52 27.08 -6.11
N ARG A 45 -25.22 25.98 -6.44
CA ARG A 45 -24.87 24.62 -6.01
C ARG A 45 -23.38 24.37 -6.31
N TRP A 46 -22.66 23.75 -5.37
CA TRP A 46 -21.22 23.46 -5.44
C TRP A 46 -20.23 24.60 -5.12
N HIS A 47 -20.69 25.80 -4.75
CA HIS A 47 -19.75 26.83 -4.27
C HIS A 47 -19.16 26.47 -2.89
N PRO A 48 -17.83 26.62 -2.70
CA PRO A 48 -17.20 26.46 -1.39
C PRO A 48 -17.68 27.57 -0.45
N LEU A 49 -18.22 27.18 0.69
CA LEU A 49 -18.76 28.10 1.70
C LEU A 49 -17.68 28.52 2.71
N PHE A 50 -16.83 27.59 3.10
CA PHE A 50 -15.66 27.81 3.94
C PHE A 50 -14.60 26.73 3.69
N LYS A 51 -13.34 27.04 3.97
CA LYS A 51 -12.18 26.14 3.84
C LYS A 51 -11.50 25.99 5.20
N LEU A 52 -11.34 24.76 5.68
CA LEU A 52 -10.55 24.45 6.87
C LEU A 52 -9.05 24.44 6.53
N ASP A 53 -8.19 24.56 7.55
CA ASP A 53 -6.73 24.40 7.38
C ASP A 53 -6.43 22.97 6.89
N ASP A 54 -5.87 22.89 5.69
CA ASP A 54 -5.61 21.66 4.95
C ASP A 54 -4.18 21.13 5.17
N ARG A 55 -3.33 21.83 5.93
CA ARG A 55 -1.93 21.44 6.14
C ARG A 55 -1.78 20.05 6.77
N ILE A 56 -2.53 19.78 7.84
CA ILE A 56 -2.48 18.50 8.56
C ILE A 56 -2.96 17.36 7.66
N HIS A 57 -4.01 17.60 6.89
CA HIS A 57 -4.57 16.62 5.95
C HIS A 57 -3.62 16.33 4.78
N ARG A 58 -2.93 17.34 4.25
CA ARG A 58 -1.88 17.11 3.24
C ARG A 58 -0.72 16.26 3.77
N ILE A 59 -0.26 16.53 4.99
CA ILE A 59 0.78 15.73 5.63
C ILE A 59 0.28 14.29 5.84
N ALA A 60 -0.97 14.10 6.25
CA ALA A 60 -1.56 12.77 6.41
C ALA A 60 -1.63 11.99 5.08
N VAL A 61 -1.94 12.64 3.96
CA VAL A 61 -1.90 12.04 2.61
C VAL A 61 -0.46 11.62 2.27
N GLN A 62 0.52 12.49 2.49
CA GLN A 62 1.93 12.16 2.24
C GLN A 62 2.41 10.99 3.09
N GLN A 63 2.01 10.92 4.37
CA GLN A 63 2.32 9.81 5.25
C GLN A 63 1.67 8.50 4.77
N ALA A 64 0.41 8.53 4.35
CA ALA A 64 -0.27 7.35 3.83
C ALA A 64 0.34 6.86 2.51
N GLN A 65 0.78 7.79 1.64
CA GLN A 65 1.50 7.46 0.42
C GLN A 65 2.84 6.79 0.69
N ASN A 66 3.63 7.32 1.63
CA ASN A 66 4.88 6.69 2.04
C ASN A 66 4.65 5.28 2.62
N LYS A 67 3.58 5.08 3.41
CA LYS A 67 3.23 3.75 3.93
C LYS A 67 2.91 2.75 2.81
N LEU A 68 2.19 3.18 1.78
CA LEU A 68 1.92 2.35 0.61
C LEU A 68 3.21 1.98 -0.14
N GLU A 69 4.11 2.94 -0.33
CA GLU A 69 5.41 2.69 -0.98
C GLU A 69 6.28 1.74 -0.17
N VAL A 70 6.31 1.88 1.17
CA VAL A 70 7.01 0.96 2.06
C VAL A 70 6.45 -0.45 1.96
N ALA A 71 5.13 -0.61 1.98
CA ALA A 71 4.49 -1.92 1.79
C ALA A 71 4.91 -2.54 0.45
N ILE A 72 4.77 -1.81 -0.67
CA ILE A 72 5.17 -2.28 -2.00
C ILE A 72 6.68 -2.61 -2.08
N ARG A 73 7.53 -1.82 -1.42
CA ARG A 73 8.97 -2.08 -1.41
C ARG A 73 9.31 -3.34 -0.61
N SER A 74 8.66 -3.54 0.53
CA SER A 74 8.83 -4.74 1.37
C SER A 74 8.55 -6.02 0.57
N THR A 75 7.45 -6.04 -0.19
CA THR A 75 7.10 -7.20 -1.02
C THR A 75 8.14 -7.49 -2.10
N LYS A 76 8.67 -6.44 -2.75
CA LYS A 76 9.74 -6.58 -3.74
C LYS A 76 11.04 -7.12 -3.14
N VAL A 77 11.39 -6.67 -1.93
CA VAL A 77 12.57 -7.16 -1.21
C VAL A 77 12.41 -8.64 -0.86
N ASN A 78 11.24 -9.05 -0.37
CA ASN A 78 10.95 -10.44 -0.05
C ASN A 78 10.99 -11.31 -1.31
N ALA A 79 10.40 -10.87 -2.41
CA ALA A 79 10.46 -11.56 -3.69
C ALA A 79 11.90 -11.71 -4.22
N ALA A 80 12.71 -10.66 -4.15
CA ALA A 80 14.12 -10.71 -4.53
C ALA A 80 14.93 -11.66 -3.63
N SER A 81 14.62 -11.71 -2.33
CA SER A 81 15.22 -12.64 -1.38
C SER A 81 14.94 -14.10 -1.77
N ILE A 82 13.70 -14.43 -2.16
CA ILE A 82 13.34 -15.77 -2.63
C ILE A 82 14.16 -16.17 -3.86
N ILE A 83 14.33 -15.27 -4.84
CA ILE A 83 15.14 -15.55 -6.04
C ILE A 83 16.59 -15.86 -5.65
N SER A 84 17.17 -15.09 -4.72
CA SER A 84 18.52 -15.34 -4.21
C SER A 84 18.62 -16.69 -3.47
N LYS A 85 17.65 -17.03 -2.62
CA LYS A 85 17.62 -18.33 -1.92
C LYS A 85 17.42 -19.50 -2.89
N GLN A 86 16.65 -19.32 -3.95
CA GLN A 86 16.45 -20.33 -4.99
C GLN A 86 17.76 -20.59 -5.74
N ALA A 87 18.51 -19.53 -6.07
CA ALA A 87 19.83 -19.67 -6.68
C ALA A 87 20.79 -20.45 -5.76
N ALA A 88 20.82 -20.11 -4.46
CA ALA A 88 21.66 -20.80 -3.48
C ALA A 88 21.28 -22.28 -3.29
N ALA A 89 19.98 -22.61 -3.28
CA ALA A 89 19.51 -24.00 -3.22
C ALA A 89 19.89 -24.79 -4.49
N ASN A 90 19.84 -24.14 -5.66
CA ASN A 90 20.27 -24.75 -6.91
C ASN A 90 21.78 -24.98 -6.95
N GLU A 91 22.58 -24.03 -6.47
CA GLU A 91 24.03 -24.18 -6.34
C GLU A 91 24.39 -25.36 -5.42
N ALA A 92 23.75 -25.44 -4.25
CA ALA A 92 23.95 -26.55 -3.32
C ALA A 92 23.54 -27.91 -3.94
N LYS A 93 22.47 -27.93 -4.75
CA LYS A 93 22.05 -29.13 -5.49
C LYS A 93 23.08 -29.56 -6.52
N ILE A 94 23.66 -28.63 -7.28
CA ILE A 94 24.72 -28.93 -8.26
C ILE A 94 25.95 -29.50 -7.54
N ASN A 95 26.35 -28.89 -6.43
CA ASN A 95 27.47 -29.38 -5.62
C ASN A 95 27.22 -30.80 -5.09
N LEU A 96 26.01 -31.08 -4.62
CA LEU A 96 25.59 -32.40 -4.18
C LEU A 96 25.71 -33.46 -5.29
N GLU A 97 25.24 -33.17 -6.50
CA GLU A 97 25.33 -34.12 -7.62
C GLU A 97 26.78 -34.35 -8.07
N ASN A 98 27.64 -33.31 -8.01
CA ASN A 98 29.07 -33.44 -8.28
C ASN A 98 29.77 -34.34 -7.26
N ILE A 99 29.49 -34.14 -5.97
CA ILE A 99 30.06 -34.93 -4.88
C ILE A 99 29.55 -36.37 -4.98
N LYS A 100 28.25 -36.57 -5.20
CA LYS A 100 27.63 -37.89 -5.42
C LYS A 100 28.29 -38.66 -6.57
N THR A 101 28.55 -38.01 -7.69
CA THR A 101 29.27 -38.61 -8.82
C THR A 101 30.70 -39.02 -8.43
N SER A 102 31.39 -38.17 -7.67
CA SER A 102 32.74 -38.44 -7.18
C SER A 102 32.77 -39.58 -6.16
N THR A 103 31.81 -39.63 -5.23
CA THR A 103 31.64 -40.72 -4.26
C THR A 103 31.33 -42.04 -4.96
N ASN A 104 30.48 -42.03 -5.99
CA ASN A 104 30.21 -43.22 -6.81
C ASN A 104 31.48 -43.72 -7.51
N ARG A 105 32.30 -42.81 -8.04
CA ARG A 105 33.60 -43.15 -8.63
C ARG A 105 34.52 -43.78 -7.58
N ALA A 106 34.66 -43.18 -6.40
CA ALA A 106 35.46 -43.72 -5.30
C ALA A 106 35.01 -45.14 -4.90
N ARG A 107 33.70 -45.34 -4.70
CA ARG A 107 33.13 -46.67 -4.41
C ARG A 107 33.45 -47.70 -5.50
N SER A 108 33.43 -47.30 -6.77
CA SER A 108 33.79 -48.20 -7.88
C SER A 108 35.28 -48.58 -7.89
N LEU A 109 36.17 -47.65 -7.53
CA LEU A 109 37.62 -47.87 -7.45
C LEU A 109 37.97 -48.76 -6.26
N PHE A 110 37.29 -48.58 -5.12
CA PHE A 110 37.46 -49.42 -3.94
C PHE A 110 37.04 -50.86 -4.18
N LYS A 111 35.94 -51.09 -4.91
CA LYS A 111 35.54 -52.45 -5.35
C LYS A 111 36.61 -53.14 -6.21
N ARG A 112 37.49 -52.37 -6.86
CA ARG A 112 38.62 -52.86 -7.64
C ARG A 112 39.93 -52.90 -6.84
N ASN A 113 39.88 -52.64 -5.53
CA ASN A 113 41.04 -52.55 -4.63
C ASN A 113 42.08 -51.48 -5.06
N LEU A 114 41.63 -50.41 -5.72
CA LEU A 114 42.51 -49.35 -6.25
C LEU A 114 42.69 -48.17 -5.28
N ILE A 115 41.89 -48.08 -4.22
CA ILE A 115 41.93 -47.03 -3.19
C ILE A 115 41.70 -47.64 -1.81
N SER A 116 42.00 -46.90 -0.74
CA SER A 116 41.84 -47.37 0.64
C SER A 116 40.39 -47.26 1.15
N SER A 117 40.07 -47.95 2.26
CA SER A 117 38.76 -47.79 2.94
C SER A 117 38.54 -46.35 3.41
N SER A 118 39.60 -45.73 3.94
CA SER A 118 39.59 -44.34 4.41
C SER A 118 39.18 -43.37 3.31
N ASP A 119 39.64 -43.58 2.07
CA ASP A 119 39.27 -42.72 0.93
C ASP A 119 37.77 -42.77 0.61
N VAL A 120 37.16 -43.96 0.72
CA VAL A 120 35.70 -44.13 0.52
C VAL A 120 34.91 -43.52 1.67
N GLU A 121 35.37 -43.71 2.91
CA GLU A 121 34.76 -43.13 4.10
C GLU A 121 34.77 -41.60 4.02
N ASN A 122 35.90 -41.00 3.63
CA ASN A 122 36.01 -39.56 3.40
C ASN A 122 35.05 -39.09 2.29
N ALA A 123 34.95 -39.84 1.19
CA ALA A 123 34.01 -39.52 0.11
C ALA A 123 32.53 -39.65 0.54
N ASN A 124 32.20 -40.56 1.45
CA ASN A 124 30.87 -40.68 2.03
C ASN A 124 30.59 -39.53 3.02
N ALA A 125 31.53 -39.19 3.89
CA ALA A 125 31.39 -38.06 4.82
C ALA A 125 31.18 -36.72 4.07
N ASN A 126 31.87 -36.54 2.94
CA ASN A 126 31.67 -35.39 2.06
C ASN A 126 30.27 -35.39 1.41
N LEU A 127 29.74 -36.55 1.02
CA LEU A 127 28.38 -36.69 0.49
C LEU A 127 27.34 -36.30 1.55
N ASP A 128 27.49 -36.78 2.78
CA ASP A 128 26.57 -36.48 3.88
C ASP A 128 26.60 -35.00 4.23
N THR A 129 27.78 -34.39 4.21
CA THR A 129 27.94 -32.93 4.38
C THR A 129 27.22 -32.17 3.25
N ALA A 130 27.39 -32.59 2.00
CA ALA A 130 26.73 -31.97 0.86
C ALA A 130 25.20 -32.06 0.95
N LEU A 131 24.67 -33.23 1.35
CA LEU A 131 23.25 -33.45 1.63
C LEU A 131 22.74 -32.48 2.70
N ALA A 132 23.44 -32.36 3.83
CA ALA A 132 23.08 -31.42 4.89
C ALA A 132 23.08 -29.97 4.41
N THR A 133 24.04 -29.57 3.56
CA THR A 133 24.06 -28.20 3.01
C THR A 133 22.90 -27.93 2.05
N TYR A 134 22.52 -28.92 1.23
CA TYR A 134 21.36 -28.81 0.35
C TYR A 134 20.05 -28.68 1.14
N GLU A 135 19.84 -29.54 2.15
CA GLU A 135 18.64 -29.47 2.99
C GLU A 135 18.56 -28.16 3.78
N LYS A 136 19.69 -27.64 4.26
CA LYS A 136 19.77 -26.31 4.88
C LYS A 136 19.37 -25.20 3.91
N ALA A 137 19.88 -25.24 2.67
CA ALA A 137 19.57 -24.25 1.66
C ALA A 137 18.09 -24.30 1.24
N LYS A 138 17.54 -25.51 1.11
CA LYS A 138 16.11 -25.76 0.86
C LYS A 138 15.22 -25.23 1.99
N SER A 139 15.57 -25.55 3.24
CA SER A 139 14.85 -25.03 4.42
C SER A 139 14.89 -23.49 4.49
N SER A 140 16.01 -22.90 4.08
CA SER A 140 16.16 -21.43 4.01
C SER A 140 15.29 -20.82 2.93
N LEU A 141 15.09 -21.52 1.81
CA LEU A 141 14.15 -21.13 0.75
C LEU A 141 12.71 -21.22 1.25
N ASP A 142 12.33 -22.34 1.86
CA ASP A 142 10.98 -22.54 2.38
C ASP A 142 10.65 -21.46 3.43
N SER A 143 11.61 -21.14 4.31
CA SER A 143 11.47 -20.04 5.27
C SER A 143 11.28 -18.67 4.59
N ALA A 144 11.98 -18.41 3.48
CA ALA A 144 11.82 -17.16 2.72
C ALA A 144 10.45 -17.09 2.00
N ILE A 145 9.93 -18.23 1.54
CA ILE A 145 8.58 -18.32 0.96
C ILE A 145 7.53 -18.07 2.04
N LEU A 146 7.67 -18.67 3.21
CA LEU A 146 6.79 -18.43 4.36
C LEU A 146 6.84 -16.96 4.82
N ALA A 147 8.02 -16.34 4.79
CA ALA A 147 8.19 -14.93 5.17
C ALA A 147 7.54 -13.94 4.19
N LEU A 148 7.38 -14.31 2.91
CA LEU A 148 6.56 -13.51 1.99
C LEU A 148 5.07 -13.52 2.40
N GLY A 149 4.66 -14.55 3.14
CA GLY A 149 3.27 -14.81 3.50
C GLY A 149 2.51 -15.45 2.34
N SER A 150 1.28 -15.87 2.62
CA SER A 150 0.33 -16.16 1.54
C SER A 150 0.19 -14.91 0.66
N LYS A 151 -0.05 -15.09 -0.65
CA LYS A 151 -0.37 -13.95 -1.54
C LYS A 151 -1.48 -13.08 -0.95
N ASP A 152 -2.39 -13.69 -0.20
CA ASP A 152 -3.50 -13.04 0.48
C ASP A 152 -3.02 -12.08 1.58
N GLU A 153 -2.06 -12.48 2.43
CA GLU A 153 -1.50 -11.61 3.49
C GLU A 153 -0.69 -10.44 2.93
N THR A 154 0.16 -10.69 1.94
CA THR A 154 0.90 -9.62 1.26
C THR A 154 -0.07 -8.63 0.59
N ASN A 155 -1.14 -9.14 -0.03
CA ASN A 155 -2.18 -8.33 -0.62
C ASN A 155 -2.91 -7.54 0.47
N LEU A 156 -3.20 -8.13 1.63
CA LEU A 156 -3.87 -7.45 2.75
C LEU A 156 -3.09 -6.23 3.24
N GLU A 157 -1.77 -6.31 3.39
CA GLU A 157 -0.95 -5.16 3.80
C GLU A 157 -1.01 -4.01 2.78
N ILE A 158 -0.87 -4.34 1.49
CA ILE A 158 -0.98 -3.35 0.40
C ILE A 158 -2.39 -2.77 0.34
N HIS A 159 -3.43 -3.61 0.48
CA HIS A 159 -4.83 -3.17 0.49
C HIS A 159 -5.13 -2.27 1.68
N ALA A 160 -4.66 -2.61 2.88
CA ALA A 160 -4.80 -1.78 4.06
C ALA A 160 -4.11 -0.42 3.88
N ALA A 161 -2.91 -0.40 3.30
CA ALA A 161 -2.21 0.86 2.98
C ALA A 161 -2.95 1.70 1.92
N LYS A 162 -3.56 1.06 0.90
CA LYS A 162 -4.41 1.74 -0.09
C LYS A 162 -5.66 2.36 0.54
N ILE A 163 -6.35 1.62 1.41
CA ILE A 163 -7.53 2.12 2.14
C ILE A 163 -7.13 3.31 3.02
N ALA A 164 -5.96 3.24 3.67
CA ALA A 164 -5.46 4.35 4.48
C ALA A 164 -5.16 5.61 3.64
N LEU A 165 -4.61 5.44 2.43
CA LEU A 165 -4.42 6.54 1.46
C LEU A 165 -5.76 7.15 1.04
N GLU A 166 -6.72 6.30 0.65
CA GLU A 166 -8.05 6.75 0.23
C GLU A 166 -8.77 7.52 1.34
N LYS A 167 -8.71 7.02 2.58
CA LYS A 167 -9.25 7.73 3.75
C LYS A 167 -8.58 9.08 3.98
N ALA A 168 -7.25 9.17 3.83
CA ALA A 168 -6.53 10.43 3.99
C ALA A 168 -6.91 11.44 2.89
N GLN A 169 -7.11 10.97 1.66
CA GLN A 169 -7.53 11.79 0.54
C GLN A 169 -8.97 12.31 0.72
N LEU A 170 -9.90 11.44 1.14
CA LEU A 170 -11.27 11.84 1.46
C LEU A 170 -11.31 12.90 2.56
N ASN A 171 -10.49 12.74 3.60
CA ASN A 171 -10.40 13.74 4.66
C ASN A 171 -9.87 15.08 4.15
N LEU A 172 -8.93 15.09 3.20
CA LEU A 172 -8.46 16.31 2.56
C LEU A 172 -9.57 16.98 1.74
N ASP A 173 -10.37 16.19 1.01
CA ASP A 173 -11.49 16.70 0.23
C ASP A 173 -12.58 17.31 1.11
N TYR A 174 -12.82 16.71 2.28
CA TYR A 174 -13.76 17.22 3.29
C TYR A 174 -13.31 18.50 3.99
N THR A 175 -12.06 18.95 3.82
CA THR A 175 -11.64 20.28 4.32
C THR A 175 -12.31 21.43 3.58
N THR A 176 -12.93 21.15 2.43
CA THR A 176 -13.69 22.13 1.64
C THR A 176 -15.18 21.83 1.71
N ILE A 177 -15.91 22.58 2.56
CA ILE A 177 -17.35 22.38 2.73
C ILE A 177 -18.11 23.10 1.61
N LYS A 178 -18.84 22.31 0.83
CA LYS A 178 -19.68 22.77 -0.30
C LYS A 178 -21.14 22.82 0.14
N ALA A 179 -21.91 23.76 -0.40
CA ALA A 179 -23.32 23.89 -0.07
C ALA A 179 -24.11 22.60 -0.46
N PRO A 180 -24.81 21.94 0.48
CA PRO A 180 -25.45 20.63 0.24
C PRO A 180 -26.70 20.73 -0.65
N THR A 181 -27.53 21.76 -0.50
CA THR A 181 -28.73 22.03 -1.33
C THR A 181 -29.08 23.52 -1.31
N ARG A 182 -30.08 23.91 -2.12
CA ARG A 182 -30.62 25.28 -2.21
C ARG A 182 -31.37 25.68 -0.94
#